data_AF-A0A8T3W5Y8-F1
#
_entry.id   AF-A0A8T3W5Y8-F1
#
_cell.length_a   1.000
_cell.length_b   1.000
_cell.length_c   1.000
_cell.angle_alpha   90.00
_cell.angle_beta   90.00
_cell.angle_gamma   90.00
#
_symmetry.space_group_name_H-M   'P 1'
#
loop_
_entity.id
_entity.type
_entity.pdbx_description
1 polymer ?
#
loop_
_entity_poly.entity_id
_entity_poly.type
_entity_poly.pdbx_seq_one_letter_code
_entity_poly.pdbx_strand_id
1 'polypeptide(L)'
;MKMNYQKILSKVLNKIKPKETEEKFLTELSQKTLEITKEKAKKYHAKAILAGSITRNTWLPGKREFDVFILFSPDLPENKLEEYGLLVGREVVKQLKGKFSVEYAQHPYASGLVQGVDIDIVPCYEVESAERIKSAVDRTPFHVRYIEKNLQATLSDEVRLLKQFLTADKIYGADAKTEGFSGYVCELLTIRYGGFVEVLKAAAKWQPGEIIDLKNQYKKEEYRQLKIRFKSNPLILIDPTDRNRNTGSPISVEKFLRFKKLAKQFLDRPNEKYFYPQKMQPITTRELSKMQAQRRTELLLIKFTPPKVVPDILWPQLRRFAERLQEILEETKYEFKVLRKDVYSDEKNIAIILLEMEVDKLPHIQKRIGPSVFDLNDSARFLEKYSNPLTGPFVENVNWIVEVRRKFITSHEKLVDSLKRSAEILRAKGIPNYIAEQIAKGYEMIPESKISNLIKKDKNFGVFLRNYFEKEALL
;
A
#
# COMPACT_ATOMS: atom_id res chain seq x y z
N MET A 1 -4.06 -15.85 36.89
CA MET A 1 -4.75 -16.82 36.00
C MET A 1 -4.02 -16.85 34.67
N LYS A 2 -3.47 -18.01 34.23
CA LYS A 2 -3.00 -18.15 32.85
C LYS A 2 -4.23 -17.99 31.94
N MET A 3 -4.28 -16.92 31.15
CA MET A 3 -5.37 -16.70 30.20
C MET A 3 -5.44 -17.88 29.24
N ASN A 4 -6.61 -18.50 29.11
CA ASN A 4 -6.80 -19.63 28.21
C ASN A 4 -7.08 -19.12 26.79
N TYR A 5 -6.02 -18.72 26.09
CA TYR A 5 -6.08 -18.35 24.66
C TYR A 5 -6.62 -19.49 23.80
N GLN A 6 -6.29 -20.73 24.16
CA GLN A 6 -6.54 -21.93 23.35
C GLN A 6 -8.02 -22.08 23.00
N LYS A 7 -8.94 -21.88 23.96
CA LYS A 7 -10.39 -21.99 23.69
C LYS A 7 -10.85 -21.03 22.58
N ILE A 8 -10.36 -19.79 22.59
CA ILE A 8 -10.69 -18.77 21.58
C ILE A 8 -10.05 -19.14 20.24
N LEU A 9 -8.75 -19.46 20.25
CA LEU A 9 -7.99 -19.78 19.05
C LEU A 9 -8.54 -21.03 18.34
N SER A 10 -8.88 -22.10 19.07
CA SER A 10 -9.51 -23.30 18.51
C SER A 10 -10.85 -22.99 17.86
N LYS A 11 -11.68 -22.14 18.49
CA LYS A 11 -12.97 -21.74 17.91
C LYS A 11 -12.82 -20.89 16.65
N VAL A 12 -11.79 -20.03 16.59
CA VAL A 12 -11.44 -19.30 15.37
C VAL A 12 -10.95 -20.25 14.30
N LEU A 13 -10.02 -21.16 14.62
CA LEU A 13 -9.47 -22.16 13.70
C LEU A 13 -10.56 -23.00 13.03
N ASN A 14 -11.57 -23.46 13.78
CA ASN A 14 -12.69 -24.21 13.21
C ASN A 14 -13.46 -23.45 12.12
N LYS A 15 -13.38 -22.12 12.09
CA LYS A 15 -14.03 -21.26 11.09
C LYS A 15 -13.09 -20.85 9.96
N ILE A 16 -11.79 -20.75 10.23
CA ILE A 16 -10.78 -20.25 9.28
C ILE A 16 -9.91 -21.36 8.69
N LYS A 17 -10.11 -22.61 9.11
CA LYS A 17 -9.48 -23.75 8.47
C LYS A 17 -10.29 -24.11 7.23
N PRO A 18 -9.65 -24.28 6.07
CA PRO A 18 -10.30 -24.84 4.90
C PRO A 18 -11.01 -26.15 5.20
N LYS A 19 -12.12 -26.40 4.50
CA LYS A 19 -12.79 -27.70 4.58
C LYS A 19 -11.93 -28.74 3.87
N GLU A 20 -11.95 -29.98 4.36
CA GLU A 20 -11.19 -31.09 3.77
C GLU A 20 -11.49 -31.29 2.28
N THR A 21 -12.76 -31.12 1.87
CA THR A 21 -13.15 -31.19 0.45
C THR A 21 -12.53 -30.09 -0.40
N GLU A 22 -12.36 -28.89 0.16
CA GLU A 22 -11.74 -27.74 -0.51
C GLU A 22 -10.22 -27.91 -0.58
N GLU A 23 -9.60 -28.41 0.49
CA GLU A 23 -8.18 -28.73 0.54
C GLU A 23 -7.81 -29.82 -0.47
N LYS A 24 -8.58 -30.90 -0.54
CA LYS A 24 -8.41 -31.96 -1.53
C LYS A 24 -8.54 -31.43 -2.95
N PHE A 25 -9.61 -30.68 -3.24
CA PHE A 25 -9.85 -30.08 -4.56
C PHE A 25 -8.70 -29.19 -5.01
N LEU A 26 -8.25 -28.27 -4.15
CA LEU A 26 -7.16 -27.36 -4.50
C LEU A 26 -5.83 -28.09 -4.67
N THR A 27 -5.54 -29.09 -3.83
CA THR A 27 -4.31 -29.89 -3.93
C THR A 27 -4.27 -30.69 -5.23
N GLU A 28 -5.39 -31.31 -5.61
CA GLU A 28 -5.50 -32.05 -6.88
C GLU A 28 -5.33 -31.11 -8.08
N LEU A 29 -5.98 -29.94 -8.06
CA LEU A 29 -5.87 -28.95 -9.12
C LEU A 29 -4.44 -28.37 -9.22
N SER A 30 -3.81 -28.05 -8.09
CA SER A 30 -2.44 -27.52 -8.06
C SER A 30 -1.43 -28.53 -8.55
N GLN A 31 -1.57 -29.81 -8.16
CA GLN A 31 -0.69 -30.87 -8.64
C GLN A 31 -0.88 -31.12 -10.13
N LYS A 32 -2.13 -31.18 -10.59
CA LYS A 32 -2.44 -31.31 -12.02
C LYS A 32 -1.86 -30.16 -12.84
N THR A 33 -2.01 -28.94 -12.36
CA THR A 33 -1.46 -27.74 -13.00
C THR A 33 0.05 -27.82 -13.06
N LEU A 34 0.71 -28.16 -11.96
CA LEU A 34 2.16 -28.34 -11.91
C LEU A 34 2.65 -29.37 -12.93
N GLU A 35 2.02 -30.54 -13.03
CA GLU A 35 2.42 -31.58 -13.98
C GLU A 35 2.23 -31.15 -15.44
N ILE A 36 1.13 -30.48 -15.76
CA ILE A 36 0.93 -29.92 -17.11
C ILE A 36 2.00 -28.86 -17.39
N THR A 37 2.28 -27.97 -16.45
CA THR A 37 3.32 -26.94 -16.61
C THR A 37 4.69 -27.56 -16.80
N LYS A 38 5.06 -28.61 -16.04
CA LYS A 38 6.31 -29.35 -16.25
C LYS A 38 6.39 -29.95 -17.65
N GLU A 39 5.32 -30.59 -18.12
CA GLU A 39 5.26 -31.17 -19.47
C GLU A 39 5.48 -30.10 -20.54
N LYS A 40 4.78 -28.96 -20.44
CA LYS A 40 4.89 -27.86 -21.42
C LYS A 40 6.20 -27.09 -21.31
N ALA A 41 6.80 -27.00 -20.13
CA ALA A 41 8.07 -26.29 -19.91
C ALA A 41 9.28 -27.07 -20.46
N LYS A 42 9.20 -28.40 -20.60
CA LYS A 42 10.28 -29.25 -21.13
C LYS A 42 10.80 -28.80 -22.49
N LYS A 43 9.91 -28.32 -23.38
CA LYS A 43 10.31 -27.83 -24.72
C LYS A 43 11.24 -26.61 -24.68
N TYR A 44 11.30 -25.93 -23.53
CA TYR A 44 12.16 -24.77 -23.29
C TYR A 44 13.27 -25.07 -22.28
N HIS A 45 13.53 -26.34 -21.98
CA HIS A 45 14.50 -26.79 -20.97
C HIS A 45 14.28 -26.16 -19.59
N ALA A 46 13.04 -25.84 -19.25
CA ALA A 46 12.67 -25.20 -18.00
C ALA A 46 12.03 -26.19 -17.02
N LYS A 47 12.20 -25.93 -15.72
CA LYS A 47 11.54 -26.68 -14.64
C LYS A 47 10.31 -25.93 -14.17
N ALA A 48 9.45 -26.59 -13.39
CA ALA A 48 8.34 -25.92 -12.73
C ALA A 48 8.22 -26.35 -11.27
N ILE A 49 7.86 -25.39 -10.41
CA ILE A 49 7.58 -25.62 -8.99
C ILE A 49 6.26 -24.97 -8.61
N LEU A 50 5.60 -25.55 -7.61
CA LEU A 50 4.43 -24.95 -6.99
C LEU A 50 4.90 -23.98 -5.90
N ALA A 51 4.28 -22.80 -5.82
CA ALA A 51 4.56 -21.80 -4.81
C ALA A 51 3.25 -21.32 -4.17
N GLY A 52 3.34 -20.27 -3.34
CA GLY A 52 2.18 -19.74 -2.63
C GLY A 52 1.78 -20.55 -1.41
N SER A 53 0.73 -20.13 -0.70
CA SER A 53 0.38 -20.67 0.62
C SER A 53 -0.21 -22.09 0.62
N ILE A 54 -0.52 -22.63 -0.56
CA ILE A 54 -1.03 -24.00 -0.73
C ILE A 54 0.03 -25.04 -0.34
N THR A 55 1.26 -24.91 -0.84
CA THR A 55 2.33 -25.90 -0.56
C THR A 55 2.66 -26.04 0.92
N ARG A 56 2.33 -25.03 1.71
CA ARG A 56 2.70 -24.92 3.13
C ARG A 56 1.54 -25.16 4.07
N ASN A 57 0.37 -25.47 3.52
CA ASN A 57 -0.89 -25.58 4.24
C ASN A 57 -1.14 -24.37 5.17
N THR A 58 -0.91 -23.13 4.69
CA THR A 58 -1.09 -21.89 5.49
C THR A 58 -2.11 -20.92 4.90
N TRP A 59 -2.91 -21.39 3.94
CA TRP A 59 -3.88 -20.59 3.21
C TRP A 59 -5.17 -20.37 4.03
N LEU A 60 -5.84 -19.24 3.76
CA LEU A 60 -7.10 -18.85 4.39
C LEU A 60 -8.28 -19.16 3.45
N PRO A 61 -9.46 -19.55 3.96
CA PRO A 61 -10.67 -19.77 3.18
C PRO A 61 -11.06 -18.55 2.35
N GLY A 62 -11.57 -18.80 1.14
CA GLY A 62 -12.03 -17.75 0.22
C GLY A 62 -10.94 -17.12 -0.65
N LYS A 63 -9.65 -17.38 -0.41
CA LYS A 63 -8.56 -17.10 -1.34
C LYS A 63 -8.16 -18.38 -2.06
N ARG A 64 -8.85 -18.67 -3.16
CA ARG A 64 -8.57 -19.82 -4.02
C ARG A 64 -7.57 -19.42 -5.08
N GLU A 65 -6.32 -19.28 -4.67
CA GLU A 65 -5.23 -18.88 -5.55
C GLU A 65 -3.98 -19.74 -5.32
N PHE A 66 -3.25 -20.04 -6.39
CA PHE A 66 -1.90 -20.59 -6.30
C PHE A 66 -1.03 -20.23 -7.50
N ASP A 67 0.26 -20.30 -7.27
CA ASP A 67 1.26 -19.90 -8.24
C ASP A 67 2.08 -21.10 -8.69
N VAL A 68 2.33 -21.23 -9.98
CA VAL A 68 3.29 -22.17 -10.55
C VAL A 68 4.42 -21.38 -11.19
N PHE A 69 5.62 -21.53 -10.67
CA PHE A 69 6.80 -20.84 -11.18
C PHE A 69 7.49 -21.71 -12.22
N ILE A 70 7.79 -21.12 -13.38
CA ILE A 70 8.59 -21.75 -14.43
C ILE A 70 10.02 -21.21 -14.29
N LEU A 71 10.96 -22.12 -14.09
CA LEU A 71 12.37 -21.83 -13.84
C LEU A 71 13.16 -22.02 -15.13
N PHE A 72 13.56 -20.91 -15.74
CA PHE A 72 14.36 -20.88 -16.96
C PHE A 72 15.85 -20.68 -16.64
N SER A 73 16.72 -21.02 -17.60
CA SER A 73 18.16 -20.76 -17.48
C SER A 73 18.43 -19.27 -17.27
N PRO A 74 19.34 -18.89 -16.36
CA PRO A 74 19.78 -17.50 -16.20
C PRO A 74 20.40 -16.92 -17.47
N ASP A 75 20.89 -17.72 -18.42
CA ASP A 75 21.45 -17.22 -19.68
C ASP A 75 20.37 -16.82 -20.71
N LEU A 76 19.09 -17.11 -20.43
CA LEU A 76 17.99 -16.77 -21.32
C LEU A 76 17.74 -15.24 -21.33
N PRO A 77 17.66 -14.60 -22.51
CA PRO A 77 17.27 -13.20 -22.61
C PRO A 77 15.88 -12.93 -22.00
N GLU A 78 15.70 -11.77 -21.37
CA GLU A 78 14.47 -11.39 -20.67
C GLU A 78 13.23 -11.42 -21.56
N ASN A 79 13.33 -10.90 -22.79
CA ASN A 79 12.24 -10.96 -23.76
C ASN A 79 11.82 -12.40 -24.11
N LYS A 80 12.76 -13.35 -24.09
CA LYS A 80 12.48 -14.78 -24.32
C LYS A 80 11.89 -15.45 -23.08
N LEU A 81 12.33 -15.06 -21.89
CA LEU A 81 11.72 -15.47 -20.62
C LEU A 81 10.23 -15.13 -20.61
N GLU A 82 9.89 -13.89 -20.96
CA GLU A 82 8.51 -13.40 -21.04
C GLU A 82 7.70 -14.15 -22.10
N GLU A 83 8.22 -14.23 -23.33
CA GLU A 83 7.58 -14.93 -24.44
C GLU A 83 7.27 -16.39 -24.08
N TYR A 84 8.27 -17.14 -23.59
CA TYR A 84 8.12 -18.56 -23.28
C TYR A 84 7.22 -18.79 -22.07
N GLY A 85 7.33 -17.95 -21.04
CA GLY A 85 6.45 -17.98 -19.87
C GLY A 85 4.98 -17.83 -20.25
N LEU A 86 4.65 -16.84 -21.09
CA LEU A 86 3.29 -16.60 -21.56
C LEU A 86 2.78 -17.73 -22.46
N LEU A 87 3.62 -18.28 -23.34
CA LEU A 87 3.26 -19.42 -24.19
C LEU A 87 2.90 -20.65 -23.35
N VAL A 88 3.77 -21.02 -22.40
CA VAL A 88 3.50 -22.15 -21.48
C VAL A 88 2.22 -21.88 -20.69
N GLY A 89 2.10 -20.71 -20.08
CA GLY A 89 0.93 -20.39 -19.26
C GLY A 89 -0.38 -20.43 -20.04
N ARG A 90 -0.40 -19.90 -21.28
CA ARG A 90 -1.56 -19.98 -22.16
C ARG A 90 -1.94 -21.42 -22.50
N GLU A 91 -0.97 -22.28 -22.80
CA GLU A 91 -1.19 -23.71 -23.07
C GLU A 91 -1.78 -24.43 -21.86
N VAL A 92 -1.21 -24.19 -20.66
CA VAL A 92 -1.68 -24.78 -19.39
C VAL A 92 -3.12 -24.36 -19.10
N VAL A 93 -3.42 -23.07 -19.13
CA VAL A 93 -4.78 -22.55 -18.87
C VAL A 93 -5.78 -23.10 -19.89
N LYS A 94 -5.39 -23.18 -21.17
CA LYS A 94 -6.23 -23.78 -22.23
C LYS A 94 -6.51 -25.26 -21.97
N GLN A 95 -5.49 -26.04 -21.60
CA GLN A 95 -5.63 -27.47 -21.30
C GLN A 95 -6.51 -27.72 -20.06
N LEU A 96 -6.46 -26.80 -19.09
CA LEU A 96 -7.33 -26.80 -17.92
C LEU A 96 -8.73 -26.22 -18.17
N LYS A 97 -9.02 -25.79 -19.41
CA LYS A 97 -10.29 -25.17 -19.82
C LYS A 97 -10.62 -23.89 -19.01
N GLY A 98 -9.60 -23.13 -18.64
CA GLY A 98 -9.73 -21.86 -17.93
C GLY A 98 -9.86 -20.65 -18.85
N LYS A 99 -10.15 -19.50 -18.24
CA LYS A 99 -10.09 -18.19 -18.90
C LYS A 99 -8.72 -17.57 -18.70
N PHE A 100 -8.01 -17.34 -19.79
CA PHE A 100 -6.66 -16.76 -19.78
C PHE A 100 -6.71 -15.23 -19.76
N SER A 101 -5.86 -14.63 -18.94
CA SER A 101 -5.48 -13.22 -19.00
C SER A 101 -3.95 -13.08 -18.88
N VAL A 102 -3.44 -11.93 -19.31
CA VAL A 102 -2.05 -11.54 -19.06
C VAL A 102 -2.07 -10.47 -18.00
N GLU A 103 -1.37 -10.72 -16.90
CA GLU A 103 -1.21 -9.79 -15.80
C GLU A 103 0.25 -9.31 -15.73
N TYR A 104 0.47 -8.20 -15.03
CA TYR A 104 1.77 -7.53 -15.00
C TYR A 104 2.25 -7.32 -13.57
N ALA A 105 3.46 -7.82 -13.29
CA ALA A 105 4.24 -7.48 -12.11
C ALA A 105 5.54 -6.79 -12.55
N GLN A 106 6.71 -7.40 -12.30
CA GLN A 106 7.95 -6.97 -12.94
C GLN A 106 8.05 -7.42 -14.39
N HIS A 107 7.62 -8.66 -14.65
CA HIS A 107 7.46 -9.23 -15.99
C HIS A 107 5.98 -9.58 -16.19
N PRO A 108 5.49 -9.60 -17.45
CA PRO A 108 4.19 -10.17 -17.74
C PRO A 108 4.14 -11.65 -17.36
N TYR A 109 3.03 -12.08 -16.80
CA TYR A 109 2.79 -13.48 -16.45
C TYR A 109 1.39 -13.90 -16.90
N ALA A 110 1.21 -15.20 -17.05
CA ALA A 110 -0.06 -15.78 -17.45
C ALA A 110 -0.92 -15.99 -16.19
N SER A 111 -2.13 -15.44 -16.20
CA SER A 111 -3.14 -15.72 -15.17
C SER A 111 -4.32 -16.47 -15.78
N GLY A 112 -4.94 -17.33 -14.98
CA GLY A 112 -6.00 -18.22 -15.42
C GLY A 112 -7.07 -18.47 -14.38
N LEU A 113 -8.33 -18.16 -14.70
CA LEU A 113 -9.47 -18.59 -13.89
C LEU A 113 -9.91 -20.00 -14.30
N VAL A 114 -9.57 -21.00 -13.51
CA VAL A 114 -9.87 -22.43 -13.75
C VAL A 114 -10.77 -22.95 -12.63
N GLN A 115 -11.99 -23.37 -12.96
CA GLN A 115 -12.94 -23.94 -11.98
C GLN A 115 -13.16 -23.05 -10.73
N GLY A 116 -13.09 -21.73 -10.90
CA GLY A 116 -13.25 -20.76 -9.80
C GLY A 116 -12.01 -20.61 -8.90
N VAL A 117 -10.84 -21.02 -9.40
CA VAL A 117 -9.52 -20.84 -8.77
C VAL A 117 -8.66 -19.97 -9.68
N ASP A 118 -8.05 -18.95 -9.10
CA ASP A 118 -7.08 -18.09 -9.79
C ASP A 118 -5.71 -18.78 -9.80
N ILE A 119 -5.15 -18.96 -10.99
CA ILE A 119 -3.89 -19.68 -11.20
C ILE A 119 -2.91 -18.77 -11.91
N ASP A 120 -1.81 -18.45 -11.25
CA ASP A 120 -0.75 -17.63 -11.82
C ASP A 120 0.43 -18.50 -12.24
N ILE A 121 0.86 -18.34 -13.49
CA ILE A 121 1.98 -19.07 -14.09
C ILE A 121 3.08 -18.06 -14.38
N VAL A 122 4.08 -18.05 -13.49
CA VAL A 122 5.06 -16.96 -13.37
C VAL A 122 6.42 -17.43 -13.89
N PRO A 123 6.96 -16.82 -14.95
CA PRO A 123 8.31 -17.12 -15.39
C PRO A 123 9.35 -16.45 -14.48
N CYS A 124 10.44 -17.18 -14.18
CA CYS A 124 11.56 -16.69 -13.38
C CYS A 124 12.88 -17.38 -13.78
N TYR A 125 13.99 -16.84 -13.31
CA TYR A 125 15.31 -17.43 -13.52
C TYR A 125 15.69 -18.43 -12.42
N GLU A 126 16.24 -19.57 -12.82
CA GLU A 126 16.89 -20.55 -11.94
C GLU A 126 18.29 -20.05 -11.55
N VAL A 127 18.35 -19.06 -10.66
CA VAL A 127 19.63 -18.52 -10.15
C VAL A 127 20.22 -19.40 -9.04
N GLU A 128 21.53 -19.33 -8.85
CA GLU A 128 22.26 -20.14 -7.85
C GLU A 128 21.98 -19.70 -6.40
N SER A 129 21.72 -18.40 -6.18
CA SER A 129 21.44 -17.84 -4.86
C SER A 129 20.49 -16.65 -4.95
N ALA A 130 19.74 -16.38 -3.88
CA ALA A 130 18.82 -15.26 -3.83
C ALA A 130 19.52 -13.89 -3.82
N GLU A 131 20.86 -13.85 -3.64
CA GLU A 131 21.67 -12.63 -3.79
C GLU A 131 21.99 -12.31 -5.26
N ARG A 132 21.88 -13.30 -6.16
CA ARG A 132 22.18 -13.18 -7.61
C ARG A 132 20.93 -13.06 -8.49
N ILE A 133 19.80 -12.73 -7.90
CA ILE A 133 18.54 -12.57 -8.63
C ILE A 133 18.64 -11.48 -9.70
N LYS A 134 17.92 -11.67 -10.81
CA LYS A 134 17.76 -10.65 -11.86
C LYS A 134 16.45 -9.89 -11.67
N SER A 135 15.44 -10.59 -11.17
CA SER A 135 14.11 -10.08 -10.85
C SER A 135 13.72 -10.44 -9.41
N ALA A 136 12.72 -9.75 -8.87
CA ALA A 136 12.16 -10.04 -7.58
C ALA A 136 11.50 -11.42 -7.50
N VAL A 137 10.94 -11.92 -8.61
CA VAL A 137 10.25 -13.21 -8.69
C VAL A 137 11.21 -14.40 -8.61
N ASP A 138 12.48 -14.21 -8.98
CA ASP A 138 13.55 -15.22 -8.86
C ASP A 138 13.84 -15.61 -7.40
N ARG A 139 13.38 -14.81 -6.41
CA ARG A 139 13.53 -15.16 -4.98
C ARG A 139 12.53 -16.23 -4.53
N THR A 140 11.36 -16.31 -5.16
CA THR A 140 10.26 -17.18 -4.70
C THR A 140 10.68 -18.64 -4.54
N PRO A 141 11.46 -19.26 -5.47
CA PRO A 141 11.97 -20.62 -5.28
C PRO A 141 12.82 -20.81 -4.01
N PHE A 142 13.56 -19.79 -3.57
CA PHE A 142 14.32 -19.85 -2.31
C PHE A 142 13.41 -19.71 -1.10
N HIS A 143 12.40 -18.84 -1.17
CA HIS A 143 11.40 -18.70 -0.12
C HIS A 143 10.63 -20.00 0.10
N VAL A 144 10.16 -20.64 -0.98
CA VAL A 144 9.47 -21.93 -0.92
C VAL A 144 10.34 -22.96 -0.21
N ARG A 145 11.58 -23.19 -0.69
CA ARG A 145 12.52 -24.14 -0.09
C ARG A 145 12.85 -23.83 1.37
N TYR A 146 13.02 -22.55 1.71
CA TYR A 146 13.31 -22.15 3.08
C TYR A 146 12.13 -22.46 4.00
N ILE A 147 10.90 -22.11 3.61
CA ILE A 147 9.75 -22.33 4.47
C ILE A 147 9.43 -23.82 4.57
N GLU A 148 9.49 -24.59 3.49
CA GLU A 148 9.30 -26.06 3.53
C GLU A 148 10.27 -26.74 4.51
N LYS A 149 11.51 -26.25 4.59
CA LYS A 149 12.52 -26.79 5.49
C LYS A 149 12.33 -26.38 6.96
N ASN A 150 11.78 -25.18 7.22
CA ASN A 150 11.81 -24.56 8.56
C ASN A 150 10.45 -24.40 9.22
N LEU A 151 9.34 -24.41 8.47
CA LEU A 151 7.99 -24.33 9.03
C LEU A 151 7.49 -25.72 9.36
N GLN A 152 7.44 -26.03 10.66
CA GLN A 152 6.84 -27.27 11.15
C GLN A 152 5.34 -27.28 10.85
N ALA A 153 4.79 -28.46 10.49
CA ALA A 153 3.36 -28.61 10.19
C ALA A 153 2.45 -28.17 11.35
N THR A 154 2.93 -28.28 12.59
CA THR A 154 2.23 -27.81 13.81
C THR A 154 2.05 -26.30 13.85
N LEU A 155 2.87 -25.52 13.15
CA LEU A 155 2.81 -24.06 13.10
C LEU A 155 1.90 -23.54 11.96
N SER A 156 1.42 -24.39 11.06
CA SER A 156 0.58 -23.96 9.94
C SER A 156 -0.71 -23.28 10.41
N ASP A 157 -1.35 -23.80 11.47
CA ASP A 157 -2.56 -23.20 12.06
C ASP A 157 -2.25 -21.90 12.82
N GLU A 158 -1.06 -21.76 13.40
CA GLU A 158 -0.57 -20.52 14.01
C GLU A 158 -0.38 -19.41 12.94
N VAL A 159 0.15 -19.76 11.77
CA VAL A 159 0.25 -18.84 10.63
C VAL A 159 -1.14 -18.40 10.17
N ARG A 160 -2.12 -19.30 10.10
CA ARG A 160 -3.50 -18.94 9.75
C ARG A 160 -4.12 -17.96 10.73
N LEU A 161 -3.94 -18.19 12.03
CA LEU A 161 -4.40 -17.27 13.07
C LEU A 161 -3.79 -15.88 12.89
N LEU A 162 -2.48 -15.81 12.64
CA LEU A 162 -1.80 -14.53 12.40
C LEU A 162 -2.34 -13.83 11.14
N LYS A 163 -2.43 -14.54 10.01
CA LYS A 163 -2.98 -13.98 8.77
C LYS A 163 -4.42 -13.48 8.97
N GLN A 164 -5.26 -14.25 9.65
CA GLN A 164 -6.65 -13.87 9.92
C GLN A 164 -6.74 -12.64 10.82
N PHE A 165 -5.96 -12.60 11.90
CA PHE A 165 -5.90 -11.48 12.82
C PHE A 165 -5.52 -10.18 12.09
N LEU A 166 -4.51 -10.25 11.22
CA LEU A 166 -4.08 -9.13 10.41
C LEU A 166 -5.12 -8.75 9.34
N THR A 167 -5.82 -9.74 8.77
CA THR A 167 -6.87 -9.52 7.75
C THR A 167 -8.08 -8.79 8.34
N ALA A 168 -8.49 -9.16 9.56
CA ALA A 168 -9.63 -8.55 10.25
C ALA A 168 -9.48 -7.02 10.41
N ASP A 169 -8.24 -6.56 10.59
CA ASP A 169 -7.88 -5.16 10.80
C ASP A 169 -7.31 -4.45 9.55
N LYS A 170 -7.42 -5.06 8.36
CA LYS A 170 -6.92 -4.51 7.08
C LYS A 170 -5.43 -4.12 7.15
N ILE A 171 -4.64 -5.01 7.76
CA ILE A 171 -3.18 -4.88 7.87
C ILE A 171 -2.44 -6.11 7.30
N TYR A 172 -3.17 -7.04 6.66
CA TYR A 172 -2.61 -8.18 5.91
C TYR A 172 -2.55 -7.86 4.42
N GLY A 173 -1.35 -7.95 3.84
CA GLY A 173 -1.07 -7.59 2.44
C GLY A 173 0.14 -6.66 2.34
N ALA A 174 1.05 -6.95 1.41
CA ALA A 174 2.23 -6.12 1.13
C ALA A 174 2.07 -5.25 -0.12
N ASP A 175 0.89 -5.28 -0.72
CA ASP A 175 0.49 -4.40 -1.82
C ASP A 175 0.50 -2.93 -1.39
N ALA A 176 0.64 -2.03 -2.36
CA ALA A 176 0.78 -0.61 -2.10
C ALA A 176 -0.48 0.02 -1.49
N LYS A 177 -1.65 -0.60 -1.65
CA LYS A 177 -2.89 -0.16 -0.99
C LYS A 177 -2.83 -0.43 0.50
N THR A 178 -2.37 -1.61 0.90
CA THR A 178 -2.42 -2.06 2.30
C THR A 178 -1.19 -1.62 3.11
N GLU A 179 0.01 -1.66 2.52
CA GLU A 179 1.29 -1.36 3.21
C GLU A 179 1.46 -2.13 4.53
N GLY A 180 1.07 -3.41 4.54
CA GLY A 180 0.98 -4.26 5.71
C GLY A 180 1.88 -5.50 5.65
N PHE A 181 1.49 -6.53 6.39
CA PHE A 181 2.26 -7.75 6.59
C PHE A 181 1.95 -8.77 5.49
N SER A 182 2.96 -9.22 4.74
CA SER A 182 2.79 -10.27 3.72
C SER A 182 2.60 -11.66 4.34
N GLY A 183 2.12 -12.61 3.54
CA GLY A 183 2.05 -14.01 3.95
C GLY A 183 3.42 -14.58 4.33
N TYR A 184 4.47 -14.22 3.58
CA TYR A 184 5.84 -14.62 3.88
C TYR A 184 6.33 -14.04 5.22
N VAL A 185 6.05 -12.77 5.50
CA VAL A 185 6.37 -12.14 6.80
C VAL A 185 5.65 -12.88 7.94
N CYS A 186 4.37 -13.25 7.77
CA CYS A 186 3.63 -14.00 8.79
C CYS A 186 4.28 -15.36 9.07
N GLU A 187 4.73 -16.06 8.03
CA GLU A 187 5.43 -17.35 8.16
C GLU A 187 6.77 -17.18 8.88
N LEU A 188 7.59 -16.19 8.50
CA LEU A 188 8.86 -15.90 9.15
C LEU A 188 8.70 -15.52 10.63
N LEU A 189 7.73 -14.66 10.96
CA LEU A 189 7.45 -14.29 12.34
C LEU A 189 7.04 -15.51 13.17
N THR A 190 6.19 -16.37 12.61
CA THR A 190 5.74 -17.59 13.29
C THR A 190 6.90 -18.58 13.50
N ILE A 191 7.77 -18.76 12.50
CA ILE A 191 9.00 -19.56 12.64
C ILE A 191 9.90 -18.99 13.75
N ARG A 192 10.08 -17.67 13.78
CA ARG A 192 10.98 -17.00 14.73
C ARG A 192 10.52 -17.08 16.18
N TYR A 193 9.21 -16.94 16.41
CA TYR A 193 8.64 -16.81 17.76
C TYR A 193 7.94 -18.08 18.24
N GLY A 194 7.63 -19.03 17.35
CA GLY A 194 7.09 -20.34 17.69
C GLY A 194 5.58 -20.43 17.84
N GLY A 195 4.82 -19.41 17.41
CA GLY A 195 3.35 -19.42 17.47
C GLY A 195 2.72 -18.03 17.41
N PHE A 196 1.41 -17.97 17.19
CA PHE A 196 0.64 -16.73 17.06
C PHE A 196 0.73 -15.88 18.33
N VAL A 197 0.51 -16.49 19.50
CA VAL A 197 0.52 -15.77 20.79
C VAL A 197 1.91 -15.22 21.09
N GLU A 198 2.96 -15.95 20.75
CA GLU A 198 4.36 -15.58 20.94
C GLU A 198 4.75 -14.42 20.02
N VAL A 199 4.27 -14.43 18.77
CA VAL A 199 4.38 -13.27 17.86
C VAL A 199 3.73 -12.03 18.48
N LEU A 200 2.51 -12.15 19.02
CA LEU A 200 1.85 -10.99 19.66
C LEU A 200 2.62 -10.49 20.89
N LYS A 201 3.12 -11.39 21.74
CA LYS A 201 3.92 -11.03 22.93
C LYS A 201 5.19 -10.27 22.54
N ALA A 202 5.83 -10.65 21.44
CA ALA A 202 6.98 -9.95 20.90
C ALA A 202 6.57 -8.61 20.28
N ALA A 203 5.54 -8.60 19.45
CA ALA A 203 5.04 -7.42 18.75
C ALA A 203 4.60 -6.29 19.69
N ALA A 204 3.98 -6.63 20.82
CA ALA A 204 3.62 -5.67 21.87
C ALA A 204 4.83 -4.90 22.43
N LYS A 205 6.06 -5.43 22.30
CA LYS A 205 7.30 -4.83 22.81
C LYS A 205 8.14 -4.15 21.74
N TRP A 206 7.89 -4.43 20.45
CA TRP A 206 8.68 -3.87 19.35
C TRP A 206 8.74 -2.34 19.40
N GLN A 207 9.87 -1.79 18.96
CA GLN A 207 10.05 -0.35 18.77
C GLN A 207 10.29 -0.06 17.29
N PRO A 208 10.03 1.16 16.79
CA PRO A 208 10.42 1.52 15.43
C PRO A 208 11.91 1.23 15.18
N GLY A 209 12.19 0.52 14.08
CA GLY A 209 13.52 0.01 13.76
C GLY A 209 13.87 -1.30 14.49
N GLU A 210 12.87 -2.08 14.91
CA GLU A 210 13.06 -3.43 15.45
C GLU A 210 13.74 -4.31 14.39
N ILE A 211 14.79 -5.03 14.78
CA ILE A 211 15.52 -5.94 13.88
C ILE A 211 15.21 -7.38 14.26
N ILE A 212 14.74 -8.15 13.29
CA ILE A 212 14.50 -9.58 13.41
C ILE A 212 15.38 -10.30 12.38
N ASP A 213 16.42 -10.96 12.87
CA ASP A 213 17.35 -11.76 12.07
C ASP A 213 17.25 -13.24 12.48
N LEU A 214 16.56 -14.05 11.68
CA LEU A 214 16.26 -15.44 12.01
C LEU A 214 17.49 -16.34 11.97
N LYS A 215 18.46 -16.02 11.11
CA LYS A 215 19.65 -16.86 10.88
C LYS A 215 20.92 -16.28 11.50
N ASN A 216 20.80 -15.18 12.27
CA ASN A 216 21.93 -14.43 12.82
C ASN A 216 22.97 -14.11 11.73
N GLN A 217 22.49 -13.64 10.57
CA GLN A 217 23.32 -13.28 9.42
C GLN A 217 24.18 -12.04 9.69
N TYR A 218 23.80 -11.24 10.69
CA TYR A 218 24.52 -10.05 11.13
C TYR A 218 24.92 -10.15 12.59
N LYS A 219 26.13 -9.66 12.90
CA LYS A 219 26.55 -9.45 14.28
C LYS A 219 25.84 -8.23 14.88
N LYS A 220 25.74 -8.16 16.21
CA LYS A 220 25.01 -7.08 16.89
C LYS A 220 25.61 -5.70 16.60
N GLU A 221 26.91 -5.62 16.36
CA GLU A 221 27.61 -4.37 16.05
C GLU A 221 27.17 -3.80 14.69
N GLU A 222 26.75 -4.66 13.76
CA GLU A 222 26.28 -4.29 12.41
C GLU A 222 24.84 -3.74 12.42
N TYR A 223 24.08 -3.95 13.51
CA TYR A 223 22.68 -3.55 13.58
C TYR A 223 22.48 -2.04 13.45
N ARG A 224 23.46 -1.24 13.90
CA ARG A 224 23.43 0.21 13.72
C ARG A 224 23.41 0.57 12.23
N GLN A 225 24.22 -0.11 11.42
CA GLN A 225 24.27 0.13 9.98
C GLN A 225 22.97 -0.32 9.30
N LEU A 226 22.37 -1.42 9.74
CA LEU A 226 21.06 -1.86 9.25
C LEU A 226 19.97 -0.82 9.52
N LYS A 227 19.93 -0.22 10.71
CA LYS A 227 18.98 0.87 11.02
C LYS A 227 19.20 2.11 10.17
N ILE A 228 20.43 2.41 9.77
CA ILE A 228 20.73 3.51 8.85
C ILE A 228 20.26 3.14 7.43
N ARG A 229 20.56 1.92 6.97
CA ARG A 229 20.18 1.41 5.65
C ARG A 229 18.66 1.39 5.47
N PHE A 230 17.92 0.97 6.48
CA PHE A 230 16.46 0.83 6.47
C PHE A 230 15.77 1.87 7.36
N LYS A 231 16.28 3.10 7.38
CA LYS A 231 15.85 4.17 8.31
C LYS A 231 14.35 4.46 8.28
N SER A 232 13.70 4.29 7.14
CA SER A 232 12.26 4.53 6.95
C SER A 232 11.37 3.34 7.32
N ASN A 233 11.94 2.16 7.62
CA ASN A 233 11.16 0.97 7.91
C ASN A 233 11.00 0.76 9.43
N PRO A 234 9.76 0.63 9.93
CA PRO A 234 9.53 0.42 11.37
C PRO A 234 9.90 -1.00 11.82
N LEU A 235 9.89 -1.97 10.90
CA LEU A 235 10.32 -3.36 11.13
C LEU A 235 11.39 -3.73 10.09
N ILE A 236 12.52 -4.23 10.57
CA ILE A 236 13.63 -4.73 9.76
C ILE A 236 13.69 -6.25 9.95
N LEU A 237 12.91 -6.98 9.15
CA LEU A 237 12.87 -8.43 9.16
C LEU A 237 13.77 -8.95 8.03
N ILE A 238 14.98 -9.38 8.39
CA ILE A 238 16.01 -9.82 7.45
C ILE A 238 15.54 -11.09 6.74
N ASP A 239 15.58 -11.08 5.41
CA ASP A 239 15.23 -12.24 4.61
C ASP A 239 16.26 -13.37 4.87
N PRO A 240 15.82 -14.57 5.29
CA PRO A 240 16.73 -15.69 5.56
C PRO A 240 17.41 -16.25 4.30
N THR A 241 16.96 -15.85 3.11
CA THR A 241 17.52 -16.24 1.81
C THR A 241 18.41 -15.17 1.20
N ASP A 242 18.23 -13.90 1.59
CA ASP A 242 18.98 -12.75 1.06
C ASP A 242 19.25 -11.76 2.20
N ARG A 243 20.50 -11.74 2.70
CA ARG A 243 20.89 -10.87 3.82
C ARG A 243 20.65 -9.39 3.56
N ASN A 244 20.60 -8.96 2.29
CA ASN A 244 20.48 -7.57 1.88
C ASN A 244 19.02 -7.09 1.79
N ARG A 245 18.06 -7.98 1.99
CA ARG A 245 16.63 -7.68 1.86
C ARG A 245 15.94 -7.55 3.21
N ASN A 246 15.18 -6.46 3.37
CA ASN A 246 14.21 -6.31 4.44
C ASN A 246 12.82 -6.77 3.94
N THR A 247 12.32 -7.90 4.44
CA THR A 247 10.97 -8.41 4.11
C THR A 247 9.84 -7.55 4.70
N GLY A 248 10.14 -6.77 5.74
CA GLY A 248 9.22 -5.83 6.38
C GLY A 248 9.17 -4.46 5.69
N SER A 249 9.87 -4.26 4.55
CA SER A 249 9.90 -2.98 3.85
C SER A 249 8.53 -2.41 3.45
N PRO A 250 7.51 -3.23 3.10
CA PRO A 250 6.19 -2.69 2.75
C PRO A 250 5.37 -2.23 3.96
N ILE A 251 5.76 -2.60 5.19
CA ILE A 251 5.00 -2.30 6.40
C ILE A 251 5.17 -0.82 6.75
N SER A 252 4.09 -0.04 6.64
CA SER A 252 4.12 1.37 7.05
C SER A 252 4.17 1.53 8.57
N VAL A 253 4.65 2.69 9.04
CA VAL A 253 4.70 3.02 10.47
C VAL A 253 3.31 2.92 11.12
N GLU A 254 2.27 3.36 10.41
CA GLU A 254 0.89 3.27 10.88
C GLU A 254 0.48 1.80 11.11
N LYS A 255 0.74 0.93 10.14
CA LYS A 255 0.35 -0.50 10.22
C LYS A 255 1.16 -1.24 11.27
N PHE A 256 2.43 -0.90 11.43
CA PHE A 256 3.28 -1.42 12.51
C PHE A 256 2.74 -1.05 13.89
N LEU A 257 2.43 0.24 14.13
CA LEU A 257 1.89 0.70 15.41
C LEU A 257 0.50 0.14 15.68
N ARG A 258 -0.35 0.04 14.65
CA ARG A 258 -1.65 -0.61 14.74
C ARG A 258 -1.52 -2.07 15.16
N PHE A 259 -0.61 -2.84 14.55
CA PHE A 259 -0.38 -4.22 14.93
C PHE A 259 0.11 -4.35 16.39
N LYS A 260 1.06 -3.50 16.80
CA LYS A 260 1.54 -3.45 18.20
C LYS A 260 0.40 -3.20 19.19
N LYS A 261 -0.47 -2.24 18.90
CA LYS A 261 -1.66 -1.93 19.72
C LYS A 261 -2.62 -3.12 19.78
N LEU A 262 -2.98 -3.69 18.64
CA LEU A 262 -3.89 -4.84 18.56
C LEU A 262 -3.33 -6.05 19.30
N ALA A 263 -2.03 -6.31 19.17
CA ALA A 263 -1.33 -7.37 19.89
C ALA A 263 -1.48 -7.17 21.41
N LYS A 264 -1.19 -5.96 21.92
CA LYS A 264 -1.36 -5.64 23.34
C LYS A 264 -2.80 -5.80 23.80
N GLN A 265 -3.77 -5.27 23.06
CA GLN A 265 -5.18 -5.37 23.43
C GLN A 265 -5.70 -6.82 23.46
N PHE A 266 -5.31 -7.64 22.48
CA PHE A 266 -5.68 -9.05 22.46
C PHE A 266 -5.05 -9.81 23.63
N LEU A 267 -3.77 -9.54 23.95
CA LEU A 267 -3.09 -10.16 25.09
C LEU A 267 -3.73 -9.76 26.42
N ASP A 268 -4.13 -8.49 26.57
CA ASP A 268 -4.74 -7.97 27.80
C ASP A 268 -6.21 -8.40 27.96
N ARG A 269 -6.96 -8.55 26.86
CA ARG A 269 -8.38 -8.95 26.83
C ARG A 269 -8.71 -9.79 25.58
N PRO A 270 -8.38 -11.10 25.58
CA PRO A 270 -8.61 -11.99 24.45
C PRO A 270 -10.07 -12.05 24.03
N ASN A 271 -10.34 -11.91 22.74
CA ASN A 271 -11.71 -11.98 22.21
C ASN A 271 -11.70 -12.42 20.73
N GLU A 272 -12.70 -13.21 20.33
CA GLU A 272 -12.86 -13.65 18.93
C GLU A 272 -13.04 -12.50 17.94
N LYS A 273 -13.55 -11.33 18.38
CA LYS A 273 -13.80 -10.16 17.52
C LYS A 273 -12.57 -9.67 16.77
N TYR A 274 -11.36 -9.88 17.31
CA TYR A 274 -10.11 -9.48 16.67
C TYR A 274 -9.77 -10.30 15.42
N PHE A 275 -10.49 -11.40 15.18
CA PHE A 275 -10.30 -12.23 14.01
C PHE A 275 -11.38 -12.00 12.94
N TYR A 276 -12.29 -11.04 13.13
CA TYR A 276 -13.37 -10.79 12.17
C TYR A 276 -13.48 -9.29 11.86
N PRO A 277 -13.58 -8.91 10.57
CA PRO A 277 -13.76 -7.51 10.21
C PRO A 277 -14.98 -6.91 10.89
N GLN A 278 -14.80 -5.78 11.58
CA GLN A 278 -15.93 -5.01 12.06
C GLN A 278 -16.61 -4.33 10.87
N LYS A 279 -17.87 -4.70 10.60
CA LYS A 279 -18.66 -4.06 9.55
C LYS A 279 -18.98 -2.62 9.96
N MET A 280 -18.16 -1.68 9.46
CA MET A 280 -18.46 -0.26 9.59
C MET A 280 -19.59 0.10 8.64
N GLN A 281 -20.60 0.78 9.16
CA GLN A 281 -21.61 1.39 8.31
C GLN A 281 -21.05 2.63 7.64
N PRO A 282 -21.50 2.99 6.44
CA PRO A 282 -21.18 4.28 5.84
C PRO A 282 -21.53 5.44 6.80
N ILE A 283 -20.78 6.54 6.76
CA ILE A 283 -21.19 7.76 7.45
C ILE A 283 -22.53 8.24 6.87
N THR A 284 -23.49 8.59 7.72
CA THR A 284 -24.76 9.17 7.27
C THR A 284 -24.58 10.65 6.96
N THR A 285 -25.48 11.23 6.15
CA THR A 285 -25.47 12.68 5.88
C THR A 285 -25.53 13.50 7.17
N ARG A 286 -26.33 13.06 8.15
CA ARG A 286 -26.46 13.74 9.44
C ARG A 286 -25.15 13.71 10.24
N GLU A 287 -24.48 12.56 10.28
CA GLU A 287 -23.18 12.44 10.95
C GLU A 287 -22.11 13.29 10.25
N LEU A 288 -22.06 13.29 8.92
CA LEU A 288 -21.14 14.12 8.15
C LEU A 288 -21.35 15.60 8.48
N SER A 289 -22.59 16.10 8.40
CA SER A 289 -22.90 17.50 8.74
C SER A 289 -22.54 17.84 10.19
N LYS A 290 -22.72 16.90 11.12
CA LYS A 290 -22.29 17.08 12.52
C LYS A 290 -20.77 17.18 12.62
N MET A 291 -20.02 16.32 11.94
CA MET A 291 -18.55 16.37 11.93
C MET A 291 -18.04 17.68 11.33
N GLN A 292 -18.61 18.11 10.21
CA GLN A 292 -18.26 19.38 9.56
C GLN A 292 -18.52 20.58 10.48
N ALA A 293 -19.71 20.64 11.10
CA ALA A 293 -20.06 21.71 12.02
C ALA A 293 -19.17 21.75 13.28
N GLN A 294 -18.76 20.59 13.79
CA GLN A 294 -17.85 20.50 14.95
C GLN A 294 -16.43 20.92 14.61
N ARG A 295 -15.94 20.59 13.42
CA ARG A 295 -14.56 20.83 13.00
C ARG A 295 -14.35 22.21 12.41
N ARG A 296 -15.38 22.76 11.73
CA ARG A 296 -15.33 24.06 11.02
C ARG A 296 -14.17 24.19 10.04
N THR A 297 -13.78 23.05 9.45
CA THR A 297 -12.79 22.93 8.37
C THR A 297 -13.52 22.77 7.05
N GLU A 298 -12.89 23.18 5.94
CA GLU A 298 -13.44 22.98 4.60
C GLU A 298 -12.95 21.65 4.02
N LEU A 299 -13.82 20.89 3.34
CA LEU A 299 -13.45 19.67 2.64
C LEU A 299 -13.41 19.89 1.12
N LEU A 300 -12.23 19.78 0.54
CA LEU A 300 -12.03 19.78 -0.91
C LEU A 300 -11.86 18.36 -1.44
N LEU A 301 -12.74 17.98 -2.36
CA LEU A 301 -12.71 16.68 -3.02
C LEU A 301 -12.45 16.87 -4.52
N ILE A 302 -11.40 16.22 -5.01
CA ILE A 302 -11.04 16.21 -6.44
C ILE A 302 -11.35 14.83 -6.99
N LYS A 303 -12.40 14.72 -7.79
CA LYS A 303 -12.88 13.46 -8.36
C LYS A 303 -12.50 13.36 -9.84
N PHE A 304 -11.96 12.22 -10.24
CA PHE A 304 -11.59 11.92 -11.63
C PHE A 304 -11.64 10.42 -11.91
N THR A 305 -11.55 10.03 -13.18
CA THR A 305 -11.46 8.62 -13.58
C THR A 305 -10.04 8.10 -13.34
N PRO A 306 -9.83 6.98 -12.61
CA PRO A 306 -8.49 6.45 -12.39
C PRO A 306 -7.85 5.98 -13.71
N PRO A 307 -6.52 6.08 -13.85
CA PRO A 307 -5.82 5.45 -14.98
C PRO A 307 -5.98 3.93 -14.94
N LYS A 308 -6.01 3.30 -16.12
CA LYS A 308 -6.07 1.82 -16.27
C LYS A 308 -4.70 1.20 -15.98
N VAL A 309 -4.33 1.13 -14.72
CA VAL A 309 -3.09 0.52 -14.22
C VAL A 309 -3.40 -0.37 -13.03
N VAL A 310 -2.50 -1.30 -12.71
CA VAL A 310 -2.66 -2.18 -11.55
C VAL A 310 -2.70 -1.37 -10.24
N PRO A 311 -3.38 -1.87 -9.18
CA PRO A 311 -3.49 -1.16 -7.89
C PRO A 311 -2.15 -0.71 -7.31
N ASP A 312 -1.10 -1.53 -7.45
CA ASP A 312 0.26 -1.22 -6.97
C ASP A 312 0.92 -0.02 -7.65
N ILE A 313 0.43 0.37 -8.83
CA ILE A 313 0.83 1.61 -9.52
C ILE A 313 -0.15 2.76 -9.19
N LEU A 314 -1.44 2.45 -9.05
CA LEU A 314 -2.49 3.44 -8.81
C LEU A 314 -2.34 4.12 -7.44
N TRP A 315 -2.31 3.33 -6.36
CA TRP A 315 -2.36 3.85 -4.99
C TRP A 315 -1.16 4.77 -4.65
N PRO A 316 0.10 4.42 -4.99
CA PRO A 316 1.23 5.33 -4.79
C PRO A 316 1.08 6.64 -5.57
N GLN A 317 0.53 6.59 -6.79
CA GLN A 317 0.32 7.80 -7.57
C GLN A 317 -0.78 8.69 -6.98
N LEU A 318 -1.87 8.11 -6.46
CA LEU A 318 -2.90 8.88 -5.76
C LEU A 318 -2.31 9.58 -4.52
N ARG A 319 -1.53 8.86 -3.70
CA ARG A 319 -0.89 9.45 -2.51
C ARG A 319 0.09 10.56 -2.86
N ARG A 320 0.98 10.34 -3.85
CA ARG A 320 1.90 11.38 -4.35
C ARG A 320 1.16 12.57 -4.94
N PHE A 321 0.04 12.35 -5.61
CA PHE A 321 -0.78 13.45 -6.11
C PHE A 321 -1.40 14.26 -4.96
N ALA A 322 -1.93 13.61 -3.93
CA ALA A 322 -2.42 14.28 -2.73
C ALA A 322 -1.32 15.08 -2.00
N GLU A 323 -0.12 14.51 -1.89
CA GLU A 323 1.07 15.21 -1.38
C GLU A 323 1.39 16.45 -2.20
N ARG A 324 1.42 16.31 -3.52
CA ARG A 324 1.74 17.42 -4.41
C ARG A 324 0.71 18.55 -4.34
N LEU A 325 -0.57 18.22 -4.20
CA LEU A 325 -1.62 19.21 -4.04
C LEU A 325 -1.50 19.98 -2.72
N GLN A 326 -1.15 19.28 -1.63
CA GLN A 326 -0.83 19.93 -0.36
C GLN A 326 0.35 20.89 -0.53
N GLU A 327 1.46 20.44 -1.13
CA GLU A 327 2.64 21.29 -1.38
C GLU A 327 2.30 22.55 -2.19
N ILE A 328 1.47 22.41 -3.23
CA ILE A 328 1.03 23.54 -4.08
C ILE A 328 0.22 24.56 -3.28
N LEU A 329 -0.62 24.10 -2.34
CA LEU A 329 -1.44 24.96 -1.49
C LEU A 329 -0.61 25.64 -0.41
N GLU A 330 0.34 24.91 0.17
CA GLU A 330 1.19 25.34 1.29
C GLU A 330 2.45 26.07 0.84
N GLU A 331 2.63 26.35 -0.47
CA GLU A 331 3.69 27.26 -0.91
C GLU A 331 3.55 28.59 -0.15
N THR A 332 4.64 29.09 0.42
CA THR A 332 4.67 30.26 1.33
C THR A 332 3.91 31.48 0.80
N LYS A 333 3.82 31.61 -0.53
CA LYS A 333 3.13 32.71 -1.18
C LYS A 333 1.60 32.63 -1.17
N TYR A 334 1.00 31.49 -0.85
CA TYR A 334 -0.45 31.29 -0.89
C TYR A 334 -1.10 31.19 0.49
N GLU A 335 -0.37 30.79 1.53
CA GLU A 335 -0.81 30.80 2.93
C GLU A 335 -2.05 29.93 3.24
N PHE A 336 -2.44 29.04 2.32
CA PHE A 336 -3.40 27.99 2.64
C PHE A 336 -2.71 26.92 3.48
N LYS A 337 -3.49 26.19 4.28
CA LYS A 337 -2.97 25.14 5.15
C LYS A 337 -3.87 23.91 5.11
N VAL A 338 -3.29 22.76 4.80
CA VAL A 338 -4.00 21.48 4.77
C VAL A 338 -3.91 20.85 6.15
N LEU A 339 -5.05 20.61 6.79
CA LEU A 339 -5.09 19.92 8.06
C LEU A 339 -4.75 18.44 7.88
N ARG A 340 -5.44 17.78 6.92
CA ARG A 340 -5.29 16.36 6.63
C ARG A 340 -5.61 16.06 5.17
N LYS A 341 -5.01 15.00 4.64
CA LYS A 341 -5.29 14.47 3.30
C LYS A 341 -5.49 12.97 3.33
N ASP A 342 -6.29 12.45 2.40
CA ASP A 342 -6.46 11.03 2.17
C ASP A 342 -6.95 10.77 0.74
N VAL A 343 -6.92 9.51 0.30
CA VAL A 343 -7.26 9.12 -1.07
C VAL A 343 -8.21 7.94 -1.10
N TYR A 344 -9.14 7.96 -2.05
CA TYR A 344 -10.12 6.89 -2.25
C TYR A 344 -10.17 6.50 -3.72
N SER A 345 -10.27 5.21 -4.01
CA SER A 345 -10.63 4.73 -5.34
C SER A 345 -11.36 3.39 -5.27
N ASP A 346 -12.30 3.18 -6.19
CA ASP A 346 -12.89 1.87 -6.49
C ASP A 346 -12.04 1.06 -7.48
N GLU A 347 -10.85 1.56 -7.85
CA GLU A 347 -9.89 1.00 -8.81
C GLU A 347 -10.42 0.85 -10.23
N LYS A 348 -11.62 1.37 -10.52
CA LYS A 348 -12.32 1.18 -11.81
C LYS A 348 -12.79 2.48 -12.42
N ASN A 349 -13.65 3.21 -11.71
CA ASN A 349 -14.41 4.33 -12.27
C ASN A 349 -14.14 5.64 -11.54
N ILE A 350 -13.76 5.59 -10.25
CA ILE A 350 -13.69 6.75 -9.39
C ILE A 350 -12.36 6.75 -8.63
N ALA A 351 -11.63 7.86 -8.74
CA ALA A 351 -10.55 8.24 -7.84
C ALA A 351 -10.87 9.60 -7.23
N ILE A 352 -10.60 9.75 -5.94
CA ILE A 352 -10.86 10.96 -5.16
C ILE A 352 -9.64 11.29 -4.33
N ILE A 353 -9.17 12.53 -4.45
CA ILE A 353 -8.29 13.14 -3.45
C ILE A 353 -9.15 13.95 -2.50
N LEU A 354 -9.01 13.70 -1.20
CA LEU A 354 -9.66 14.48 -0.14
C LEU A 354 -8.59 15.33 0.56
N LEU A 355 -8.81 16.63 0.59
CA LEU A 355 -8.05 17.60 1.39
C LEU A 355 -9.00 18.26 2.38
N GLU A 356 -8.72 18.13 3.68
CA GLU A 356 -9.38 18.89 4.73
C GLU A 356 -8.51 20.11 5.05
N MET A 357 -9.05 21.30 4.83
CA MET A 357 -8.33 22.56 4.95
C MET A 357 -8.45 23.11 6.38
N GLU A 358 -7.32 23.47 6.96
CA GLU A 358 -7.26 24.29 8.18
C GLU A 358 -7.49 25.76 7.83
N VAL A 359 -6.92 26.22 6.70
CA VAL A 359 -7.11 27.55 6.15
C VAL A 359 -7.49 27.42 4.68
N ASP A 360 -8.79 27.52 4.39
CA ASP A 360 -9.32 27.51 3.03
C ASP A 360 -9.47 28.92 2.45
N LYS A 361 -9.92 29.87 3.27
CA LYS A 361 -10.28 31.22 2.82
C LYS A 361 -9.43 32.27 3.51
N LEU A 362 -8.84 33.15 2.71
CA LEU A 362 -7.94 34.22 3.16
C LEU A 362 -8.55 35.59 2.87
N PRO A 363 -8.06 36.67 3.52
CA PRO A 363 -8.47 38.03 3.16
C PRO A 363 -7.96 38.44 1.77
N HIS A 364 -8.48 39.54 1.23
CA HIS A 364 -8.06 40.04 -0.09
C HIS A 364 -6.60 40.51 -0.15
N ILE A 365 -6.00 40.89 0.99
CA ILE A 365 -4.72 41.60 1.05
C ILE A 365 -3.65 40.76 1.73
N GLN A 366 -2.52 40.53 1.05
CA GLN A 366 -1.37 39.79 1.57
C GLN A 366 -0.17 40.69 1.75
N LYS A 367 0.52 40.51 2.88
CA LYS A 367 1.83 41.08 3.12
C LYS A 367 2.92 40.25 2.42
N ARG A 368 3.75 40.91 1.60
CA ARG A 368 4.92 40.31 0.96
C ARG A 368 6.17 40.81 1.65
N ILE A 369 6.91 39.86 2.23
CA ILE A 369 8.22 40.12 2.81
C ILE A 369 9.25 40.00 1.69
N GLY A 370 9.93 41.11 1.42
CA GLY A 370 11.04 41.23 0.50
C GLY A 370 12.38 40.96 1.17
N PRO A 371 13.48 41.20 0.44
CA PRO A 371 14.83 41.06 0.95
C PRO A 371 15.12 42.11 2.02
N SER A 372 16.27 41.95 2.67
CA SER A 372 16.79 42.98 3.55
C SER A 372 17.03 44.27 2.77
N VAL A 373 16.72 45.43 3.36
CA VAL A 373 16.95 46.75 2.77
C VAL A 373 18.43 47.04 2.47
N PHE A 374 19.33 46.28 3.10
CA PHE A 374 20.78 46.36 2.87
C PHE A 374 21.24 45.55 1.65
N ASP A 375 20.43 44.62 1.14
CA ASP A 375 20.68 43.94 -0.13
C ASP A 375 20.14 44.79 -1.28
N LEU A 376 20.98 45.68 -1.81
CA LEU A 376 20.59 46.66 -2.82
C LEU A 376 20.10 46.01 -4.13
N ASN A 377 20.71 44.89 -4.53
CA ASN A 377 20.39 44.20 -5.78
C ASN A 377 19.02 43.54 -5.70
N ASP A 378 18.76 42.79 -4.63
CA ASP A 378 17.46 42.16 -4.45
C ASP A 378 16.37 43.18 -4.13
N SER A 379 16.71 44.25 -3.40
CA SER A 379 15.80 45.35 -3.13
C SER A 379 15.32 46.01 -4.42
N ALA A 380 16.22 46.33 -5.35
CA ALA A 380 15.84 46.91 -6.64
C ALA A 380 14.85 46.01 -7.41
N ARG A 381 15.14 44.70 -7.49
CA ARG A 381 14.26 43.72 -8.15
C ARG A 381 12.90 43.60 -7.46
N PHE A 382 12.88 43.65 -6.14
CA PHE A 382 11.64 43.57 -5.36
C PHE A 382 10.77 44.81 -5.59
N LEU A 383 11.36 46.00 -5.52
CA LEU A 383 10.66 47.27 -5.72
C LEU A 383 10.14 47.43 -7.15
N GLU A 384 10.89 46.96 -8.15
CA GLU A 384 10.44 46.93 -9.55
C GLU A 384 9.23 45.99 -9.73
N LYS A 385 9.33 44.76 -9.20
CA LYS A 385 8.26 43.76 -9.28
C LYS A 385 6.98 44.22 -8.58
N TYR A 386 7.11 44.98 -7.51
CA TYR A 386 5.99 45.50 -6.72
C TYR A 386 5.91 47.03 -6.78
N SER A 387 5.96 47.58 -7.99
CA SER A 387 5.93 49.02 -8.25
C SER A 387 4.58 49.70 -7.97
N ASN A 388 3.48 48.94 -7.90
CA ASN A 388 2.14 49.45 -7.60
C ASN A 388 1.43 48.57 -6.55
N PRO A 389 1.91 48.57 -5.29
CA PRO A 389 1.26 47.83 -4.21
C PRO A 389 0.02 48.58 -3.71
N LEU A 390 -0.82 47.91 -2.91
CA LEU A 390 -1.91 48.59 -2.20
C LEU A 390 -1.38 49.48 -1.07
N THR A 391 -0.31 49.04 -0.40
CA THR A 391 0.34 49.79 0.68
C THR A 391 1.84 49.46 0.68
N GLY A 392 2.66 50.47 0.96
CA GLY A 392 4.11 50.41 0.85
C GLY A 392 4.64 50.84 -0.52
N PRO A 393 5.91 50.54 -0.83
CA PRO A 393 6.86 49.80 0.02
C PRO A 393 7.18 50.53 1.32
N PHE A 394 7.30 49.80 2.42
CA PHE A 394 7.78 50.30 3.72
C PHE A 394 8.75 49.28 4.33
N VAL A 395 9.43 49.67 5.41
CA VAL A 395 10.40 48.80 6.09
C VAL A 395 9.79 48.30 7.39
N GLU A 396 9.87 46.99 7.61
CA GLU A 396 9.56 46.40 8.91
C GLU A 396 10.71 45.50 9.33
N ASN A 397 11.21 45.71 10.54
CA ASN A 397 12.51 45.21 11.00
C ASN A 397 13.64 45.69 10.07
N VAL A 398 14.12 44.82 9.19
CA VAL A 398 15.20 45.10 8.23
C VAL A 398 14.82 44.74 6.79
N ASN A 399 13.57 44.38 6.53
CA ASN A 399 13.12 43.88 5.22
C ASN A 399 12.14 44.85 4.57
N TRP A 400 12.16 44.89 3.24
CA TRP A 400 11.11 45.56 2.46
C TRP A 400 9.79 44.84 2.61
N ILE A 401 8.72 45.58 2.81
CA ILE A 401 7.36 45.07 2.90
C ILE A 401 6.47 45.80 1.89
N VAL A 402 5.62 45.04 1.20
CA VAL A 402 4.47 45.59 0.46
C VAL A 402 3.21 44.81 0.80
N GLU A 403 2.06 45.48 0.73
CA GLU A 403 0.76 44.84 0.78
C GLU A 403 0.15 44.79 -0.63
N VAL A 404 -0.26 43.60 -1.07
CA VAL A 404 -0.77 43.38 -2.42
C VAL A 404 -2.07 42.59 -2.39
N ARG A 405 -2.86 42.67 -3.47
CA ARG A 405 -4.03 41.79 -3.62
C ARG A 405 -3.57 40.34 -3.80
N ARG A 406 -4.21 39.40 -3.09
CA ARG A 406 -4.01 37.97 -3.35
C ARG A 406 -4.52 37.63 -4.73
N LYS A 407 -3.78 36.76 -5.42
CA LYS A 407 -4.22 36.15 -6.67
C LYS A 407 -5.37 35.16 -6.44
N PHE A 408 -5.36 34.47 -5.29
CA PHE A 408 -6.36 33.47 -4.91
C PHE A 408 -6.80 33.73 -3.47
N ILE A 409 -8.10 33.74 -3.25
CA ILE A 409 -8.72 33.98 -1.94
C ILE A 409 -9.15 32.67 -1.31
N THR A 410 -9.49 31.68 -2.14
CA THR A 410 -9.87 30.33 -1.71
C THR A 410 -8.89 29.29 -2.22
N SER A 411 -8.73 28.22 -1.45
CA SER A 411 -7.89 27.09 -1.86
C SER A 411 -8.45 26.38 -3.10
N HIS A 412 -9.78 26.39 -3.27
CA HIS A 412 -10.47 25.93 -4.47
C HIS A 412 -9.99 26.66 -5.74
N GLU A 413 -9.97 28.00 -5.76
CA GLU A 413 -9.51 28.79 -6.90
C GLU A 413 -8.06 28.44 -7.28
N LYS A 414 -7.20 28.32 -6.27
CA LYS A 414 -5.78 27.99 -6.46
C LYS A 414 -5.60 26.61 -7.07
N LEU A 415 -6.37 25.61 -6.65
CA LEU A 415 -6.31 24.27 -7.22
C LEU A 415 -6.81 24.25 -8.66
N VAL A 416 -7.92 24.92 -8.95
CA VAL A 416 -8.46 25.02 -10.31
C VAL A 416 -7.44 25.67 -11.26
N ASP A 417 -6.79 26.77 -10.87
CA ASP A 417 -5.72 27.37 -11.68
C ASP A 417 -4.53 26.41 -11.87
N SER A 418 -4.18 25.65 -10.85
CA SER A 418 -3.03 24.74 -10.90
C SER A 418 -3.27 23.54 -11.81
N LEU A 419 -4.48 22.98 -11.80
CA LEU A 419 -4.87 21.76 -12.49
C LEU A 419 -5.44 21.99 -13.90
N LYS A 420 -5.96 23.18 -14.21
CA LYS A 420 -6.44 23.54 -15.55
C LYS A 420 -5.27 23.82 -16.50
N ARG A 421 -4.48 22.79 -16.81
CA ARG A 421 -3.28 22.83 -17.66
C ARG A 421 -3.16 21.53 -18.47
N SER A 422 -2.33 21.53 -19.52
CA SER A 422 -2.04 20.32 -20.29
C SER A 422 -1.32 19.27 -19.44
N ALA A 423 -1.41 17.99 -19.82
CA ALA A 423 -0.73 16.90 -19.12
C ALA A 423 0.79 17.13 -19.01
N GLU A 424 1.41 17.71 -20.03
CA GLU A 424 2.83 18.07 -20.03
C GLU A 424 3.17 19.07 -18.93
N ILE A 425 2.39 20.15 -18.81
CA ILE A 425 2.60 21.16 -17.76
C ILE A 425 2.33 20.56 -16.37
N LEU A 426 1.32 19.70 -16.24
CA LEU A 426 1.02 19.02 -14.97
C LEU A 426 2.20 18.12 -14.53
N ARG A 427 2.81 17.38 -15.46
CA ARG A 427 4.02 16.58 -15.22
C ARG A 427 5.21 17.46 -14.84
N ALA A 428 5.43 18.55 -15.55
CA ALA A 428 6.49 19.52 -15.23
C ALA A 428 6.30 20.15 -13.83
N LYS A 429 5.05 20.26 -13.37
CA LYS A 429 4.71 20.69 -12.01
C LYS A 429 4.81 19.58 -10.96
N GLY A 430 5.26 18.38 -11.30
CA GLY A 430 5.46 17.26 -10.37
C GLY A 430 4.22 16.38 -10.13
N ILE A 431 3.16 16.51 -10.92
CA ILE A 431 2.00 15.59 -10.83
C ILE A 431 2.38 14.25 -11.50
N PRO A 432 2.09 13.09 -10.87
CA PRO A 432 2.44 11.78 -11.42
C PRO A 432 1.90 11.55 -12.83
N ASN A 433 2.70 10.90 -13.69
CA ASN A 433 2.46 10.79 -15.14
C ASN A 433 1.05 10.31 -15.51
N TYR A 434 0.61 9.18 -14.94
CA TYR A 434 -0.70 8.61 -15.29
C TYR A 434 -1.86 9.44 -14.73
N ILE A 435 -1.65 10.11 -13.59
CA ILE A 435 -2.66 10.99 -12.99
C ILE A 435 -2.76 12.29 -13.79
N ALA A 436 -1.64 12.88 -14.21
CA ALA A 436 -1.60 14.07 -15.05
C ALA A 436 -2.42 13.89 -16.34
N GLU A 437 -2.35 12.71 -16.96
CA GLU A 437 -3.16 12.38 -18.15
C GLU A 437 -4.66 12.34 -17.86
N GLN A 438 -5.08 11.78 -16.72
CA GLN A 438 -6.50 11.72 -16.37
C GLN A 438 -7.03 13.09 -15.96
N ILE A 439 -6.28 13.86 -15.18
CA ILE A 439 -6.65 15.23 -14.80
C ILE A 439 -6.78 16.13 -16.04
N ALA A 440 -5.87 16.00 -17.01
CA ALA A 440 -5.96 16.76 -18.27
C ALA A 440 -7.19 16.39 -19.12
N LYS A 441 -7.67 15.13 -19.04
CA LYS A 441 -8.93 14.70 -19.67
C LYS A 441 -10.16 15.27 -18.97
N GLY A 442 -10.09 15.40 -17.64
CA GLY A 442 -11.14 16.04 -16.86
C GLY A 442 -11.14 15.61 -15.39
N TYR A 443 -11.54 16.54 -14.53
CA TYR A 443 -11.77 16.32 -13.10
C TYR A 443 -12.96 17.17 -12.64
N GLU A 444 -13.55 16.78 -11.52
CA GLU A 444 -14.67 17.45 -10.88
C GLU A 444 -14.25 17.87 -9.46
N MET A 445 -14.33 19.17 -9.16
CA MET A 445 -14.24 19.67 -7.78
C MET A 445 -15.61 19.47 -7.13
N ILE A 446 -15.71 18.56 -6.16
CA ILE A 446 -16.96 18.28 -5.47
C ILE A 446 -17.10 19.28 -4.32
N PRO A 447 -18.10 20.18 -4.35
CA PRO A 447 -18.36 21.08 -3.24
C PRO A 447 -18.90 20.28 -2.05
N GLU A 448 -18.66 20.81 -0.85
CA GLU A 448 -19.01 20.15 0.41
C GLU A 448 -20.50 19.74 0.48
N SER A 449 -21.39 20.59 -0.03
CA SER A 449 -22.84 20.34 -0.11
C SER A 449 -23.23 19.10 -0.92
N LYS A 450 -22.38 18.67 -1.86
CA LYS A 450 -22.64 17.52 -2.75
C LYS A 450 -21.98 16.22 -2.26
N ILE A 451 -21.17 16.24 -1.20
CA ILE A 451 -20.52 15.03 -0.66
C ILE A 451 -21.57 13.98 -0.26
N SER A 452 -22.70 14.41 0.29
CA SER A 452 -23.81 13.52 0.68
C SER A 452 -24.39 12.72 -0.51
N ASN A 453 -24.40 13.29 -1.71
CA ASN A 453 -24.86 12.59 -2.92
C ASN A 453 -23.87 11.51 -3.34
N LEU A 454 -22.58 11.75 -3.13
CA LEU A 454 -21.54 10.76 -3.41
C LEU A 454 -21.63 9.57 -2.45
N ILE A 455 -21.86 9.82 -1.15
CA ILE A 455 -22.10 8.76 -0.15
C ILE A 455 -23.30 7.87 -0.52
N LYS A 456 -24.39 8.48 -1.02
CA LYS A 456 -25.58 7.73 -1.46
C LYS A 456 -25.30 6.83 -2.66
N LYS A 457 -24.43 7.27 -3.58
CA LYS A 457 -24.05 6.52 -4.79
C LYS A 457 -23.02 5.44 -4.50
N ASP A 458 -22.11 5.69 -3.55
CA ASP A 458 -21.03 4.77 -3.20
C ASP A 458 -20.93 4.61 -1.68
N LYS A 459 -21.44 3.48 -1.19
CA LYS A 459 -21.38 3.12 0.23
C LYS A 459 -19.94 2.93 0.73
N ASN A 460 -19.03 2.47 -0.11
CA ASN A 460 -17.62 2.29 0.27
C ASN A 460 -16.94 3.64 0.47
N PHE A 461 -17.30 4.65 -0.34
CA PHE A 461 -16.87 6.03 -0.10
C PHE A 461 -17.39 6.57 1.25
N GLY A 462 -18.62 6.25 1.62
CA GLY A 462 -19.15 6.61 2.95
C GLY A 462 -18.43 5.91 4.11
N VAL A 463 -17.98 4.66 3.93
CA VAL A 463 -17.13 3.96 4.91
C VAL A 463 -15.73 4.59 4.97
N PHE A 464 -15.18 5.00 3.83
CA PHE A 464 -13.93 5.75 3.77
C PHE A 464 -14.01 7.05 4.57
N LEU A 465 -15.06 7.86 4.36
CA LEU A 465 -15.26 9.09 5.14
C LEU A 465 -15.44 8.83 6.63
N ARG A 466 -16.17 7.76 7.01
CA ARG A 466 -16.26 7.37 8.43
C ARG A 466 -14.87 7.11 9.00
N ASN A 467 -14.05 6.30 8.33
CA ASN A 467 -12.67 6.02 8.78
C ASN A 467 -11.79 7.27 8.83
N TYR A 468 -12.01 8.21 7.92
CA TYR A 468 -11.28 9.48 7.87
C TYR A 468 -11.55 10.35 9.11
N PHE A 469 -12.80 10.43 9.57
CA PHE A 469 -13.18 11.22 10.75
C PHE A 469 -12.99 10.45 12.07
N GLU A 470 -13.30 9.16 12.09
CA GLU A 470 -13.23 8.29 13.26
C GLU A 470 -11.90 7.53 13.34
N LYS A 471 -10.78 8.14 12.91
CA LYS A 471 -9.47 7.49 12.93
C LYS A 471 -9.22 6.86 14.29
N GLU A 472 -8.90 5.56 14.28
CA GLU A 472 -8.73 4.80 15.50
C GLU A 472 -7.57 5.38 16.32
N ALA A 473 -7.78 5.69 17.60
CA ALA A 473 -6.72 6.23 18.45
C ALA A 473 -5.60 5.17 18.56
N LEU A 474 -4.35 5.47 18.18
CA LEU A 474 -3.26 4.47 18.16
C LEU A 474 -2.54 4.26 19.52
N LEU A 475 -3.06 4.83 20.62
CA LEU A 475 -2.47 4.78 21.96
C LEU A 475 -3.35 4.02 22.95
#